data_AF-A0A9D7D3H7-F1
#
_entry.id   AF-A0A9D7D3H7-F1
#
_cell.length_a   1.000
_cell.length_b   1.000
_cell.length_c   1.000
_cell.angle_alpha   90.00
_cell.angle_beta   90.00
_cell.angle_gamma   90.00
#
_symmetry.space_group_name_H-M   'P 1'
#
loop_
_entity.id
_entity.type
_entity.pdbx_description
1 polymer ?
#
loop_
_entity_poly.entity_id
_entity_poly.type
_entity_poly.pdbx_seq_one_letter_code
_entity_poly.pdbx_strand_id
1 'polypeptide(L)'
;MKLRALLFALALPVSLALGGCAADASDDVDDADDADGESGEAAQELVLRGYTEPTSAHRDAARTRFAHVDPNGVVPRALLDNALAFVVANTQRVNHEDYVGVIDYAKHSGKKRFFVVNLESGAVSAHVVAHGSGSDPGNSGFAKSFGNVSGSNRTSLGYFLTAETYYGRAGYSLRLDGVSDTNSRARGRNIVIHGASYVDSWRTKQGRSWGCPAVPEGERNDIIRKLRDGRVIYAERSDVIDG
;
A
#
# COMPACT_ATOMS: atom_id res chain seq x y z
N MET A 1 -9.74 31.58 -68.46
CA MET A 1 -10.85 32.55 -68.51
C MET A 1 -10.72 33.48 -67.30
N LYS A 2 -10.60 34.79 -67.54
CA LYS A 2 -10.44 35.86 -66.54
C LYS A 2 -11.81 36.47 -66.21
N LEU A 3 -12.09 36.75 -64.92
CA LEU A 3 -12.99 37.81 -64.41
C LEU A 3 -12.67 37.91 -62.89
N ARG A 4 -11.95 38.92 -62.35
CA ARG A 4 -12.35 40.30 -61.95
C ARG A 4 -13.68 40.34 -61.16
N ALA A 5 -13.87 41.04 -60.03
CA ALA A 5 -13.05 41.82 -59.08
C ALA A 5 -14.00 42.37 -57.97
N LEU A 6 -13.41 43.09 -56.99
CA LEU A 6 -13.95 43.96 -55.91
C LEU A 6 -14.18 43.27 -54.55
N LEU A 7 -13.29 43.43 -53.56
CA LEU A 7 -12.98 44.60 -52.68
C LEU A 7 -14.14 45.04 -51.77
N PHE A 8 -13.94 44.92 -50.46
CA PHE A 8 -13.90 46.08 -49.56
C PHE A 8 -13.02 45.76 -48.35
N ALA A 9 -12.04 46.64 -48.11
CA ALA A 9 -11.14 46.64 -46.98
C ALA A 9 -11.74 47.47 -45.85
N LEU A 10 -11.50 47.10 -44.59
CA LEU A 10 -11.43 48.05 -43.49
C LEU A 10 -10.35 47.59 -42.51
N ALA A 11 -9.45 48.50 -42.18
CA ALA A 11 -8.26 48.28 -41.37
C ALA A 11 -8.42 48.89 -39.97
N LEU A 12 -7.95 48.14 -38.95
CA LEU A 12 -7.16 48.56 -37.76
C LEU A 12 -7.79 49.54 -36.74
N PRO A 13 -7.46 49.46 -35.42
CA PRO A 13 -6.08 49.32 -34.93
C PRO A 13 -5.82 48.32 -33.78
N VAL A 14 -4.53 48.01 -33.69
CA VAL A 14 -3.85 47.38 -32.55
C VAL A 14 -3.61 48.44 -31.47
N SER A 15 -3.96 48.14 -30.23
CA SER A 15 -3.41 48.81 -29.04
C SER A 15 -2.89 47.76 -28.07
N LEU A 16 -1.60 47.90 -27.76
CA LEU A 16 -0.85 47.19 -26.74
C LEU A 16 -1.09 47.89 -25.39
N ALA A 17 -1.45 47.16 -24.34
CA ALA A 17 -1.30 47.63 -22.97
C ALA A 17 -0.91 46.45 -22.06
N LEU A 18 0.24 46.62 -21.41
CA LEU A 18 0.77 45.79 -20.32
C LEU A 18 -0.02 46.05 -19.04
N GLY A 19 -0.14 45.02 -18.19
CA GLY A 19 -0.17 45.21 -16.75
C GLY A 19 -1.22 44.40 -15.98
N GLY A 20 -0.75 43.73 -14.93
CA GLY A 20 -1.53 43.61 -13.69
C GLY A 20 -1.99 42.20 -13.32
N CYS A 21 -1.28 41.58 -12.38
CA CYS A 21 -1.81 40.54 -11.51
C CYS A 21 -2.95 41.09 -10.64
N ALA A 22 -4.05 40.36 -10.47
CA ALA A 22 -4.75 40.21 -9.19
C ALA A 22 -5.90 39.22 -9.36
N ALA A 23 -6.06 38.36 -8.36
CA ALA A 23 -7.21 37.52 -8.13
C ALA A 23 -8.48 38.36 -7.92
N ASP A 24 -9.63 37.87 -8.38
CA ASP A 24 -10.79 37.73 -7.50
C ASP A 24 -11.76 36.69 -8.05
N ALA A 25 -12.53 36.15 -7.12
CA ALA A 25 -13.46 35.04 -7.18
C ALA A 25 -14.82 35.40 -7.82
N SER A 26 -15.74 34.45 -7.66
CA SER A 26 -17.14 34.37 -8.07
C SER A 26 -17.38 33.85 -9.49
N ASP A 27 -18.36 33.00 -9.77
CA ASP A 27 -19.19 32.08 -8.99
C ASP A 27 -19.90 31.21 -10.06
N ASP A 28 -20.36 30.04 -9.63
CA ASP A 28 -21.44 29.22 -10.22
C ASP A 28 -21.23 28.56 -11.59
N VAL A 29 -21.06 27.22 -11.58
CA VAL A 29 -21.92 26.31 -12.37
C VAL A 29 -22.08 24.95 -11.66
N ASP A 30 -23.29 24.74 -11.15
CA ASP A 30 -24.16 23.55 -11.10
C ASP A 30 -23.61 22.11 -11.07
N ASP A 31 -24.16 21.38 -10.09
CA ASP A 31 -24.75 20.04 -10.14
C ASP A 31 -24.00 18.92 -10.89
N ALA A 32 -23.39 18.05 -10.07
CA ALA A 32 -23.44 16.62 -10.32
C ALA A 32 -23.73 15.89 -9.00
N ASP A 33 -24.97 15.40 -8.90
CA ASP A 33 -25.36 14.31 -8.04
C ASP A 33 -24.37 13.15 -8.16
N ASP A 34 -23.74 12.76 -7.05
CA ASP A 34 -23.19 11.42 -6.84
C ASP A 34 -23.56 11.00 -5.41
N ALA A 35 -24.87 10.85 -5.19
CA ALA A 35 -25.37 9.90 -4.22
C ALA A 35 -25.13 8.51 -4.80
N ASP A 36 -24.19 7.74 -4.22
CA ASP A 36 -24.09 6.27 -4.27
C ASP A 36 -22.81 5.79 -3.53
N GLY A 37 -22.71 6.05 -2.22
CA GLY A 37 -21.47 5.78 -1.46
C GLY A 37 -21.57 4.82 -0.28
N GLU A 38 -22.76 4.48 0.22
CA GLU A 38 -22.88 3.82 1.54
C GLU A 38 -23.14 2.30 1.48
N SER A 39 -23.56 1.75 0.33
CA SER A 39 -23.92 0.33 0.24
C SER A 39 -22.74 -0.61 -0.03
N GLY A 40 -21.59 -0.08 -0.47
CA GLY A 40 -20.38 -0.86 -0.77
C GLY A 40 -19.44 -1.09 0.42
N GLU A 41 -19.35 -0.14 1.35
CA GLU A 41 -18.47 -0.24 2.53
C GLU A 41 -18.97 -1.28 3.54
N ALA A 42 -20.28 -1.32 3.81
CA ALA A 42 -20.88 -2.29 4.72
C ALA A 42 -20.78 -3.74 4.18
N ALA A 43 -20.87 -3.92 2.86
CA ALA A 43 -20.74 -5.23 2.22
C ALA A 43 -19.28 -5.75 2.27
N GLN A 44 -18.27 -4.87 2.20
CA GLN A 44 -16.87 -5.26 2.39
C GLN A 44 -16.51 -5.53 3.85
N GLU A 45 -17.07 -4.76 4.80
CA GLU A 45 -16.82 -4.96 6.23
C GLU A 45 -17.34 -6.33 6.72
N LEU A 46 -18.43 -6.83 6.13
CA LEU A 46 -19.00 -8.14 6.48
C LEU A 46 -18.20 -9.34 5.94
N VAL A 47 -17.47 -9.18 4.83
CA VAL A 47 -16.72 -10.29 4.19
C VAL A 47 -15.41 -10.62 4.93
N LEU A 48 -14.88 -9.70 5.74
CA LEU A 48 -13.56 -9.85 6.36
C LEU A 48 -13.53 -10.55 7.73
N ARG A 49 -14.66 -10.98 8.30
CA ARG A 49 -14.71 -11.65 9.64
C ARG A 49 -14.73 -13.17 9.62
N GLY A 50 -14.32 -13.78 8.50
CA GLY A 50 -14.26 -15.23 8.33
C GLY A 50 -12.92 -15.87 8.71
N TYR A 51 -11.90 -15.08 9.01
CA TYR A 51 -10.56 -15.58 9.34
C TYR A 51 -10.41 -15.83 10.84
N THR A 52 -9.64 -16.86 11.17
CA THR A 52 -9.34 -17.29 12.53
C THR A 52 -8.03 -16.65 12.98
N GLU A 53 -8.05 -15.99 14.13
CA GLU A 53 -6.84 -15.47 14.77
C GLU A 53 -5.90 -16.60 15.22
N PRO A 54 -4.57 -16.48 15.08
CA PRO A 54 -3.66 -17.58 15.38
C PRO A 54 -3.49 -17.84 16.89
N THR A 55 -3.64 -19.10 17.29
CA THR A 55 -3.39 -19.57 18.66
C THR A 55 -1.92 -19.97 18.87
N SER A 56 -1.53 -20.30 20.10
CA SER A 56 -0.22 -20.90 20.37
C SER A 56 -0.03 -22.23 19.64
N ALA A 57 -1.07 -23.06 19.60
CA ALA A 57 -1.03 -24.33 18.87
C ALA A 57 -0.79 -24.12 17.36
N HIS A 58 -1.39 -23.09 16.75
CA HIS A 58 -1.11 -22.73 15.36
C HIS A 58 0.34 -22.28 15.16
N ARG A 59 0.91 -21.53 16.12
CA ARG A 59 2.34 -21.14 16.08
C ARG A 59 3.26 -22.35 16.18
N ASP A 60 2.98 -23.29 17.08
CA ASP A 60 3.79 -24.51 17.23
C ASP A 60 3.72 -25.37 15.97
N ALA A 61 2.51 -25.58 15.44
CA ALA A 61 2.31 -26.28 14.17
C ALA A 61 3.02 -25.58 12.99
N ALA A 62 2.98 -24.26 12.93
CA ALA A 62 3.69 -23.48 11.91
C ALA A 62 5.21 -23.63 12.03
N ARG A 63 5.78 -23.59 13.23
CA ARG A 63 7.22 -23.82 13.47
C ARG A 63 7.65 -25.21 12.98
N THR A 64 6.84 -26.23 13.23
CA THR A 64 7.12 -27.59 12.74
C THR A 64 7.00 -27.68 11.22
N ARG A 65 5.90 -27.17 10.65
CA ARG A 65 5.60 -27.27 9.22
C ARG A 65 6.60 -26.50 8.35
N PHE A 66 7.06 -25.35 8.81
CA PHE A 66 7.93 -24.44 8.08
C PHE A 66 9.32 -24.33 8.73
N ALA A 67 9.82 -25.42 9.31
CA ALA A 67 11.11 -25.45 10.01
C ALA A 67 12.30 -25.10 9.11
N HIS A 68 12.18 -25.30 7.78
CA HIS A 68 13.20 -24.96 6.78
C HIS A 68 13.16 -23.50 6.32
N VAL A 69 12.12 -22.74 6.70
CA VAL A 69 11.92 -21.37 6.22
C VAL A 69 12.80 -20.39 6.98
N ASP A 70 13.45 -19.50 6.24
CA ASP A 70 14.40 -18.50 6.74
C ASP A 70 15.54 -19.10 7.58
N PRO A 71 16.35 -20.00 7.02
CA PRO A 71 17.39 -20.72 7.76
C PRO A 71 18.49 -19.78 8.31
N ASN A 72 18.58 -18.56 7.77
CA ASN A 72 19.56 -17.56 8.18
C ASN A 72 19.00 -16.53 9.18
N GLY A 73 17.73 -16.63 9.57
CA GLY A 73 17.09 -15.72 10.53
C GLY A 73 17.08 -14.25 10.06
N VAL A 74 16.79 -14.02 8.79
CA VAL A 74 16.73 -12.67 8.19
C VAL A 74 15.51 -11.89 8.71
N VAL A 75 14.39 -12.58 8.92
CA VAL A 75 13.14 -12.01 9.40
C VAL A 75 13.10 -12.09 10.94
N PRO A 76 12.67 -11.03 11.66
CA PRO A 76 12.44 -11.12 13.09
C PRO A 76 11.51 -12.29 13.42
N ARG A 77 11.97 -13.19 14.30
CA ARG A 77 11.39 -14.53 14.41
C ARG A 77 9.91 -14.50 14.80
N ALA A 78 9.53 -13.67 15.76
CA ALA A 78 8.14 -13.57 16.18
C ALA A 78 7.19 -13.03 15.08
N LEU A 79 7.67 -12.11 14.22
CA LEU A 79 6.89 -11.65 13.07
C LEU A 79 6.66 -12.76 12.05
N LEU A 80 7.71 -13.54 11.75
CA LEU A 80 7.60 -14.68 10.85
C LEU A 80 6.65 -15.74 11.42
N ASP A 81 6.78 -16.07 12.71
CA ASP A 81 5.92 -17.06 13.35
C ASP A 81 4.44 -16.65 13.33
N ASN A 82 4.13 -15.37 13.56
CA ASN A 82 2.75 -14.86 13.48
C ASN A 82 2.19 -14.94 12.05
N ALA A 83 2.98 -14.57 11.04
CA ALA A 83 2.57 -14.70 9.64
C ALA A 83 2.28 -16.15 9.25
N LEU A 84 3.17 -17.08 9.62
CA LEU A 84 3.02 -18.51 9.32
C LEU A 84 1.88 -19.16 10.10
N ALA A 85 1.68 -18.77 11.36
CA ALA A 85 0.57 -19.25 12.17
C ALA A 85 -0.78 -18.81 11.60
N PHE A 86 -0.87 -17.62 11.00
CA PHE A 86 -2.06 -17.18 10.29
C PHE A 86 -2.37 -18.03 9.07
N VAL A 87 -1.35 -18.41 8.29
CA VAL A 87 -1.51 -19.37 7.18
C VAL A 87 -2.05 -20.70 7.71
N VAL A 88 -1.45 -21.26 8.76
CA VAL A 88 -1.89 -22.55 9.36
C VAL A 88 -3.32 -22.47 9.92
N ALA A 89 -3.69 -21.37 10.57
CA ALA A 89 -5.03 -21.18 11.12
C ALA A 89 -6.13 -21.06 10.05
N ASN A 90 -5.76 -20.75 8.80
CA ASN A 90 -6.68 -20.34 7.76
C ASN A 90 -6.46 -21.07 6.42
N THR A 91 -5.92 -22.30 6.45
CA THR A 91 -5.61 -23.08 5.22
C THR A 91 -6.80 -23.28 4.27
N GLN A 92 -8.03 -23.28 4.79
CA GLN A 92 -9.24 -23.39 3.96
C GLN A 92 -9.64 -22.08 3.26
N ARG A 93 -9.04 -20.95 3.63
CA ARG A 93 -9.40 -19.60 3.16
C ARG A 93 -8.25 -18.86 2.49
N VAL A 94 -7.01 -19.18 2.84
CA VAL A 94 -5.82 -18.65 2.18
C VAL A 94 -5.63 -19.40 0.86
N ASN A 95 -5.68 -18.68 -0.27
CA ASN A 95 -5.65 -19.29 -1.60
C ASN A 95 -4.27 -19.88 -1.95
N HIS A 96 -3.21 -19.32 -1.38
CA HIS A 96 -1.83 -19.69 -1.70
C HIS A 96 -0.94 -19.70 -0.45
N GLU A 97 -0.23 -20.80 -0.27
CA GLU A 97 0.67 -21.05 0.87
C GLU A 97 2.15 -21.15 0.43
N ASP A 98 2.50 -20.55 -0.70
CA ASP A 98 3.85 -20.59 -1.28
C ASP A 98 4.69 -19.35 -0.94
N TYR A 99 4.05 -18.22 -0.65
CA TYR A 99 4.71 -16.98 -0.24
C TYR A 99 3.93 -16.26 0.85
N VAL A 100 4.67 -15.58 1.74
CA VAL A 100 4.15 -14.57 2.66
C VAL A 100 4.98 -13.29 2.62
N GLY A 101 4.33 -12.16 2.87
CA GLY A 101 5.00 -10.90 3.14
C GLY A 101 5.09 -10.63 4.64
N VAL A 102 6.21 -10.11 5.11
CA VAL A 102 6.38 -9.66 6.51
C VAL A 102 6.96 -8.25 6.51
N ILE A 103 6.30 -7.29 7.14
CA ILE A 103 6.80 -5.92 7.28
C ILE A 103 7.06 -5.61 8.75
N ASP A 104 8.29 -5.17 9.05
CA ASP A 104 8.69 -4.72 10.38
C ASP A 104 8.76 -3.19 10.46
N TYR A 105 7.69 -2.57 10.95
CA TYR A 105 7.64 -1.11 11.09
C TYR A 105 8.37 -0.56 12.32
N ALA A 106 8.94 -1.40 13.20
CA ALA A 106 9.86 -0.95 14.24
C ALA A 106 11.17 -0.42 13.63
N LYS A 107 11.58 -0.97 12.48
CA LYS A 107 12.81 -0.57 11.79
C LYS A 107 12.65 0.76 11.05
N HIS A 108 13.72 1.55 11.05
CA HIS A 108 13.83 2.77 10.25
C HIS A 108 13.62 2.51 8.74
N SER A 109 12.99 3.43 8.00
CA SER A 109 12.64 3.26 6.59
C SER A 109 13.84 3.03 5.66
N GLY A 110 15.00 3.57 6.00
CA GLY A 110 16.27 3.31 5.31
C GLY A 110 16.84 1.90 5.49
N LYS A 111 16.20 1.04 6.30
CA LYS A 111 16.60 -0.36 6.49
C LYS A 111 15.67 -1.28 5.71
N LYS A 112 16.23 -2.42 5.27
CA LYS A 112 15.42 -3.51 4.72
C LYS A 112 14.50 -4.02 5.82
N ARG A 113 13.20 -3.85 5.61
CA ARG A 113 12.16 -4.10 6.61
C ARG A 113 10.88 -4.67 6.01
N PHE A 114 10.86 -4.95 4.71
CA PHE A 114 9.84 -5.77 4.07
C PHE A 114 10.49 -7.04 3.54
N PHE A 115 10.02 -8.18 4.02
CA PHE A 115 10.53 -9.50 3.68
C PHE A 115 9.49 -10.24 2.86
N VAL A 116 9.88 -10.72 1.68
CA VAL A 116 9.08 -11.65 0.88
C VAL A 116 9.70 -13.03 1.06
N VAL A 117 8.93 -13.94 1.65
CA VAL A 117 9.40 -15.25 2.10
C VAL A 117 8.76 -16.30 1.23
N ASN A 118 9.58 -17.11 0.55
CA ASN A 118 9.12 -18.29 -0.16
C ASN A 118 9.03 -19.46 0.82
N LEU A 119 7.83 -20.01 1.03
CA LEU A 119 7.57 -21.06 2.02
C LEU A 119 8.00 -22.46 1.55
N GLU A 120 8.19 -22.66 0.25
CA GLU A 120 8.63 -23.93 -0.32
C GLU A 120 10.14 -24.12 -0.18
N SER A 121 10.91 -23.17 -0.68
CA SER A 121 12.38 -23.14 -0.67
C SER A 121 12.98 -22.59 0.63
N GLY A 122 12.20 -21.87 1.43
CA GLY A 122 12.69 -21.15 2.61
C GLY A 122 13.48 -19.88 2.33
N ALA A 123 13.61 -19.46 1.06
CA ALA A 123 14.35 -18.27 0.67
C ALA A 123 13.63 -16.97 1.06
N VAL A 124 14.41 -15.96 1.47
CA VAL A 124 13.91 -14.63 1.87
C VAL A 124 14.55 -13.56 0.99
N SER A 125 13.73 -12.68 0.39
CA SER A 125 14.19 -11.41 -0.18
C SER A 125 13.78 -10.24 0.71
N ALA A 126 14.73 -9.36 1.02
CA ALA A 126 14.55 -8.25 1.94
C ALA A 126 14.68 -6.89 1.22
N HIS A 127 13.70 -6.02 1.45
CA HIS A 127 13.45 -4.80 0.70
C HIS A 127 13.26 -3.61 1.64
N VAL A 128 13.60 -2.42 1.18
CA VAL A 128 13.14 -1.17 1.84
C VAL A 128 11.66 -0.96 1.50
N VAL A 129 10.91 -0.36 2.42
CA VAL A 129 9.49 -0.03 2.19
C VAL A 129 9.15 1.26 2.92
N ALA A 130 8.40 2.14 2.28
CA ALA A 130 7.87 3.35 2.89
C ALA A 130 6.64 3.07 3.76
N HIS A 131 6.30 4.05 4.57
CA HIS A 131 5.12 4.11 5.42
C HIS A 131 4.31 5.38 5.10
N GLY A 132 3.12 5.49 5.67
CA GLY A 132 2.27 6.67 5.53
C GLY A 132 2.83 7.91 6.22
N SER A 133 2.57 9.09 5.65
CA SER A 133 3.03 10.38 6.21
C SER A 133 2.44 10.68 7.58
N GLY A 134 1.20 10.25 7.82
CA GLY A 134 0.54 10.36 9.11
C GLY A 134 1.19 9.49 10.19
N SER A 135 1.92 8.44 9.80
CA SER A 135 2.66 7.57 10.73
C SER A 135 3.98 8.16 11.19
N ASP A 136 4.58 9.05 10.42
CA ASP A 136 5.85 9.70 10.73
C ASP A 136 5.78 11.21 10.40
N PRO A 137 4.99 12.03 11.12
CA PRO A 137 4.79 13.44 10.77
C PRO A 137 6.09 14.23 10.69
N GLY A 138 7.03 13.95 11.61
CA GLY A 138 8.36 14.58 11.68
C GLY A 138 9.35 14.10 10.61
N ASN A 139 8.96 13.20 9.70
CA ASN A 139 9.82 12.65 8.64
C ASN A 139 11.14 12.11 9.20
N SER A 140 11.07 11.44 10.35
CA SER A 140 12.22 10.87 11.04
C SER A 140 12.68 9.54 10.42
N GLY A 141 11.88 8.94 9.54
CA GLY A 141 12.04 7.61 8.97
C GLY A 141 11.50 6.48 9.85
N PHE A 142 11.02 6.78 11.07
CA PHE A 142 10.37 5.82 11.96
C PHE A 142 8.85 6.00 11.94
N ALA A 143 8.08 4.92 11.70
CA ALA A 143 6.63 4.97 11.90
C ALA A 143 6.36 4.97 13.41
N LYS A 144 5.75 6.03 13.92
CA LYS A 144 5.48 6.24 15.35
C LYS A 144 4.00 6.13 15.70
N SER A 145 3.12 6.26 14.72
CA SER A 145 1.68 6.08 14.90
C SER A 145 1.09 5.28 13.75
N PHE A 146 0.03 4.54 14.02
CA PHE A 146 -0.64 3.68 13.05
C PHE A 146 -2.14 3.94 13.11
N GLY A 147 -2.89 3.52 12.10
CA GLY A 147 -4.31 3.79 12.11
C GLY A 147 -5.07 3.12 10.98
N ASN A 148 -6.37 2.97 11.21
CA ASN A 148 -7.34 2.39 10.29
C ASN A 148 -8.36 3.42 9.78
N VAL A 149 -8.13 4.72 10.03
CA VAL A 149 -9.09 5.79 9.75
C VAL A 149 -8.81 6.40 8.37
N SER A 150 -9.85 6.58 7.56
CA SER A 150 -9.74 7.24 6.25
C SER A 150 -9.21 8.68 6.40
N GLY A 151 -8.42 9.14 5.42
CA GLY A 151 -7.78 10.45 5.47
C GLY A 151 -6.66 10.64 6.51
N SER A 152 -6.44 9.70 7.42
CA SER A 152 -5.39 9.82 8.45
C SER A 152 -3.96 9.75 7.89
N ASN A 153 -3.80 9.26 6.67
CA ASN A 153 -2.51 8.97 6.01
C ASN A 153 -1.57 8.07 6.83
N ARG A 154 -2.09 7.35 7.82
CA ARG A 154 -1.34 6.42 8.66
C ARG A 154 -1.29 5.04 8.03
N THR A 155 -0.16 4.37 8.18
CA THR A 155 -0.04 2.93 7.91
C THR A 155 -0.91 2.15 8.89
N SER A 156 -1.54 1.08 8.39
CA SER A 156 -2.25 0.10 9.21
C SER A 156 -1.37 -1.10 9.55
N LEU A 157 -1.61 -1.70 10.71
CA LEU A 157 -0.92 -2.90 11.19
C LEU A 157 -1.87 -4.10 11.17
N GLY A 158 -1.33 -5.31 11.29
CA GLY A 158 -2.08 -6.57 11.31
C GLY A 158 -1.92 -7.40 10.04
N TYR A 159 -2.84 -8.34 9.85
CA TYR A 159 -2.87 -9.26 8.71
C TYR A 159 -3.61 -8.66 7.53
N PHE A 160 -3.01 -8.73 6.35
CA PHE A 160 -3.63 -8.40 5.08
C PHE A 160 -3.67 -9.64 4.19
N LEU A 161 -4.72 -9.75 3.38
CA LEU A 161 -4.67 -10.58 2.18
C LEU A 161 -4.43 -9.71 0.96
N THR A 162 -3.58 -10.18 0.07
CA THR A 162 -3.42 -9.56 -1.24
C THR A 162 -4.57 -9.95 -2.16
N ALA A 163 -5.00 -9.04 -3.02
CA ALA A 163 -6.12 -9.26 -3.91
C ALA A 163 -5.72 -8.99 -5.36
N GLU A 164 -6.58 -8.30 -6.11
CA GLU A 164 -6.36 -7.99 -7.51
C GLU A 164 -5.20 -7.00 -7.72
N THR A 165 -4.54 -7.13 -8.88
CA THR A 165 -3.63 -6.10 -9.38
C THR A 165 -4.37 -5.17 -10.33
N TYR A 166 -3.96 -3.91 -10.37
CA TYR A 166 -4.53 -2.93 -11.28
C TYR A 166 -3.52 -1.82 -11.60
N TYR A 167 -3.83 -1.03 -12.62
CA TYR A 167 -3.06 0.17 -12.97
C TYR A 167 -3.86 1.41 -12.54
N GLY A 168 -3.28 2.18 -11.61
CA GLY A 168 -3.86 3.44 -11.15
C GLY A 168 -2.85 4.59 -11.20
N ARG A 169 -3.13 5.67 -10.47
CA ARG A 169 -2.24 6.85 -10.39
C ARG A 169 -0.82 6.52 -9.91
N ALA A 170 -0.66 5.50 -9.07
CA ALA A 170 0.62 5.00 -8.60
C ALA A 170 1.27 3.95 -9.54
N GLY A 171 0.70 3.76 -10.74
CA GLY A 171 1.09 2.72 -11.69
C GLY A 171 0.56 1.33 -11.30
N TYR A 172 1.30 0.29 -11.72
CA TYR A 172 0.98 -1.10 -11.40
C TYR A 172 0.98 -1.32 -9.89
N SER A 173 -0.16 -1.72 -9.33
CA SER A 173 -0.39 -1.79 -7.90
C SER A 173 -1.06 -3.09 -7.51
N LEU A 174 -0.82 -3.56 -6.29
CA LEU A 174 -1.45 -4.74 -5.69
C LEU A 174 -2.38 -4.32 -4.56
N ARG A 175 -3.68 -4.61 -4.69
CA ARG A 175 -4.71 -4.28 -3.68
C ARG A 175 -4.50 -5.11 -2.42
N LEU A 176 -4.71 -4.49 -1.26
CA LEU A 176 -4.64 -5.14 0.05
C LEU A 176 -5.98 -5.08 0.78
N ASP A 177 -6.41 -6.22 1.28
CA ASP A 177 -7.62 -6.40 2.08
C ASP A 177 -7.21 -6.63 3.53
N GLY A 178 -7.67 -5.77 4.43
CA GLY A 178 -7.29 -5.84 5.82
C GLY A 178 -8.17 -6.82 6.59
N VAL A 179 -7.55 -7.79 7.25
CA VAL A 179 -8.24 -8.88 7.95
C VAL A 179 -8.30 -8.66 9.47
N SER A 180 -7.44 -7.81 10.00
CA SER A 180 -7.40 -7.45 11.42
C SER A 180 -8.24 -6.20 11.70
N ASP A 181 -8.74 -6.05 12.92
CA ASP A 181 -9.47 -4.83 13.33
C ASP A 181 -8.64 -3.53 13.12
N THR A 182 -7.33 -3.64 13.24
CA THR A 182 -6.35 -2.56 13.04
C THR A 182 -6.17 -2.15 11.58
N ASN A 183 -6.67 -2.93 10.63
CA ASN A 183 -6.57 -2.66 9.19
C ASN A 183 -7.85 -2.95 8.39
N SER A 184 -8.98 -3.26 9.03
CA SER A 184 -10.25 -3.64 8.37
C SER A 184 -10.78 -2.66 7.31
N ARG A 185 -10.36 -1.38 7.34
CA ARG A 185 -10.73 -0.38 6.32
C ARG A 185 -9.68 -0.26 5.21
N ALA A 186 -8.69 -1.13 5.12
CA ALA A 186 -7.60 -1.04 4.15
C ALA A 186 -8.11 -0.98 2.70
N ARG A 187 -9.13 -1.78 2.34
CA ARG A 187 -9.71 -1.74 1.00
C ARG A 187 -10.41 -0.41 0.71
N GLY A 188 -11.33 0.03 1.57
CA GLY A 188 -12.00 1.33 1.43
C GLY A 188 -11.04 2.52 1.42
N ARG A 189 -9.89 2.38 2.10
CA ARG A 189 -8.80 3.38 2.11
C ARG A 189 -7.84 3.28 0.92
N ASN A 190 -8.11 2.41 -0.05
CA ASN A 190 -7.27 2.18 -1.22
C ASN A 190 -5.80 1.87 -0.87
N ILE A 191 -5.58 1.08 0.19
CA ILE A 191 -4.24 0.65 0.59
C ILE A 191 -3.73 -0.42 -0.38
N VAL A 192 -2.55 -0.17 -0.95
CA VAL A 192 -1.95 -1.03 -1.98
C VAL A 192 -0.43 -1.13 -1.80
N ILE A 193 0.18 -2.20 -2.31
CA ILE A 193 1.61 -2.18 -2.62
C ILE A 193 1.78 -1.53 -3.99
N HIS A 194 2.66 -0.54 -4.08
CA HIS A 194 3.02 0.11 -5.34
C HIS A 194 4.50 0.52 -5.34
N GLY A 195 5.05 0.76 -6.53
CA GLY A 195 6.39 1.32 -6.66
C GLY A 195 6.36 2.84 -6.51
N ALA A 196 7.44 3.43 -5.99
CA ALA A 196 7.58 4.88 -5.95
C ALA A 196 9.03 5.34 -6.05
N SER A 197 9.29 6.37 -6.85
CA SER A 197 10.59 7.02 -7.02
C SER A 197 11.19 7.63 -5.73
N TYR A 198 10.35 7.86 -4.72
CA TYR A 198 10.79 8.28 -3.39
C TYR A 198 11.21 7.10 -2.50
N VAL A 199 11.21 5.87 -3.01
CA VAL A 199 11.67 4.66 -2.31
C VAL A 199 12.84 4.04 -3.07
N ASP A 200 14.00 4.02 -2.45
CA ASP A 200 15.23 3.49 -3.03
C ASP A 200 16.19 3.00 -1.92
N SER A 201 16.81 1.84 -2.12
CA SER A 201 17.78 1.24 -1.21
C SER A 201 19.00 2.11 -0.90
N TRP A 202 19.40 3.00 -1.82
CA TRP A 202 20.56 3.89 -1.61
C TRP A 202 20.23 5.07 -0.69
N ARG A 203 18.94 5.36 -0.46
CA ARG A 203 18.51 6.45 0.41
C ARG A 203 18.67 6.06 1.87
N THR A 204 19.19 6.98 2.67
CA THR A 204 19.26 6.84 4.13
C THR A 204 17.87 6.83 4.78
N LYS A 205 16.87 7.40 4.11
CA LYS A 205 15.47 7.50 4.54
C LYS A 205 14.56 7.52 3.31
N GLN A 206 13.49 6.75 3.34
CA GLN A 206 12.50 6.73 2.26
C GLN A 206 11.55 7.91 2.37
N GLY A 207 10.92 8.29 1.25
CA GLY A 207 9.74 9.14 1.27
C GLY A 207 8.56 8.49 2.01
N ARG A 208 7.42 9.17 2.02
CA ARG A 208 6.21 8.75 2.74
C ARG A 208 5.02 8.72 1.78
N SER A 209 4.24 7.64 1.85
CA SER A 209 2.97 7.50 1.14
C SER A 209 1.81 8.10 1.95
N TRP A 210 0.57 7.82 1.57
CA TRP A 210 -0.62 8.11 2.38
C TRP A 210 -1.17 6.88 3.13
N GLY A 211 -0.29 5.94 3.45
CA GLY A 211 -0.61 4.72 4.22
C GLY A 211 -0.17 3.45 3.50
N CYS A 212 -0.02 3.51 2.18
CA CYS A 212 0.43 2.40 1.34
C CYS A 212 1.87 1.95 1.64
N PRO A 213 2.15 0.64 1.71
CA PRO A 213 3.51 0.12 1.65
C PRO A 213 4.11 0.34 0.24
N ALA A 214 4.81 1.45 0.05
CA ALA A 214 5.48 1.75 -1.21
C ALA A 214 6.90 1.14 -1.25
N VAL A 215 7.26 0.49 -2.35
CA VAL A 215 8.51 -0.24 -2.56
C VAL A 215 9.36 0.40 -3.68
N PRO A 216 10.63 0.04 -3.86
CA PRO A 216 11.42 0.51 -4.99
C PRO A 216 10.76 0.15 -6.33
N GLU A 217 10.73 1.09 -7.29
CA GLU A 217 10.08 0.88 -8.60
C GLU A 217 10.68 -0.31 -9.36
N GLY A 218 12.00 -0.50 -9.29
CA GLY A 218 12.70 -1.61 -9.93
C GLY A 218 12.37 -2.98 -9.32
N GLU A 219 11.90 -3.03 -8.08
CA GLU A 219 11.59 -4.28 -7.36
C GLU A 219 10.08 -4.59 -7.36
N ARG A 220 9.25 -3.57 -7.60
CA ARG A 220 7.78 -3.62 -7.55
C ARG A 220 7.18 -4.82 -8.28
N ASN A 221 7.58 -5.05 -9.53
CA ASN A 221 6.97 -6.09 -10.35
C ASN A 221 7.26 -7.50 -9.79
N ASP A 222 8.47 -7.73 -9.28
CA ASP A 222 8.85 -9.01 -8.69
C ASP A 222 8.12 -9.25 -7.36
N ILE A 223 8.06 -8.22 -6.50
CA ILE A 223 7.33 -8.27 -5.24
C ILE A 223 5.85 -8.57 -5.48
N ILE A 224 5.19 -7.82 -6.37
CA ILE A 224 3.77 -8.04 -6.68
C ILE A 224 3.54 -9.43 -7.28
N ARG A 225 4.41 -9.89 -8.18
CA ARG A 225 4.30 -11.24 -8.78
C ARG A 225 4.36 -12.35 -7.72
N LYS A 226 5.22 -12.22 -6.72
CA LYS A 226 5.37 -13.20 -5.62
C LYS A 226 4.23 -13.13 -4.62
N LEU A 227 3.58 -11.97 -4.48
CA LEU A 227 2.60 -11.75 -3.41
C LEU A 227 1.15 -11.62 -3.88
N ARG A 228 0.84 -11.52 -5.17
CA ARG A 228 -0.53 -11.34 -5.67
C ARG A 228 -1.46 -12.53 -5.35
N ASP A 229 -2.76 -12.38 -5.64
CA ASP A 229 -3.75 -13.46 -5.72
C ASP A 229 -4.10 -14.19 -4.38
N GLY A 230 -4.08 -13.51 -3.23
CA GLY A 230 -4.61 -14.08 -1.97
C GLY A 230 -3.57 -14.58 -0.98
N ARG A 231 -2.33 -14.07 -1.05
CA ARG A 231 -1.25 -14.38 -0.11
C ARG A 231 -1.32 -13.47 1.10
N VAL A 232 -0.77 -13.96 2.21
CA VAL A 232 -0.77 -13.24 3.49
C VAL A 232 0.37 -12.23 3.51
N ILE A 233 0.07 -11.03 4.01
CA ILE A 233 1.07 -10.07 4.47
C ILE A 233 0.81 -9.77 5.94
N TYR A 234 1.81 -9.94 6.78
CA TYR A 234 1.76 -9.50 8.17
C TYR A 234 2.62 -8.25 8.36
N ALA A 235 2.00 -7.14 8.77
CA ALA A 235 2.71 -5.90 9.02
C ALA A 235 2.55 -5.50 10.48
N GLU A 236 3.65 -5.49 11.21
CA GLU A 236 3.66 -5.20 12.64
C GLU A 236 5.02 -4.62 13.04
N ARG A 237 5.20 -4.38 14.33
CA ARG A 237 6.47 -3.97 14.92
C ARG A 237 7.06 -5.12 15.72
N SER A 238 8.32 -5.46 15.45
CA SER A 238 9.02 -6.48 16.23
C SER A 238 9.18 -6.09 17.70
N ASP A 239 9.36 -4.79 18.00
CA ASP A 239 9.61 -4.28 19.34
C ASP A 239 8.40 -4.29 20.30
N VAL A 240 7.22 -4.73 19.85
CA VAL A 240 6.02 -4.88 20.70
C VAL A 240 5.58 -6.34 20.87
N ILE A 241 6.13 -7.27 20.09
CA ILE A 241 5.79 -8.70 20.17
C ILE A 241 6.82 -9.47 21.00
N ASP A 242 8.08 -9.05 20.94
CA ASP A 242 9.18 -9.67 21.70
C ASP A 242 9.34 -9.07 23.12
N GLY A 243 8.31 -8.37 23.63
CA GLY A 243 8.29 -7.63 24.90
C GLY A 243 7.41 -8.23 25.99
#